data_AF-A0A960KCK1-F1
#
_entry.id   AF-A0A960KCK1-F1
#
_cell.length_a   1.000
_cell.length_b   1.000
_cell.length_c   1.000
_cell.angle_alpha   90.00
_cell.angle_beta   90.00
_cell.angle_gamma   90.00
#
_symmetry.space_group_name_H-M   'P 1'
#
loop_
_entity.id
_entity.type
_entity.pdbx_description
1 polymer ?
#
loop_
_entity_poly.entity_id
_entity_poly.type
_entity_poly.pdbx_seq_one_letter_code
_entity_poly.pdbx_strand_id
1 'polypeptide(L)'
;MTGPGPDDLYLIDDGRHLDLHRVLGAHVLGDDGGVRFAVWAPAARAVSVVGDWNFFDPVTTPMTRAHGGDVWVAESSDARIGHRYKFSITGADGTVVQHADPLATRCEPPPYNASIVHRSTYEWGDGSWLDRRAASDPWSEPISIYEVHLGSWRRDPSDPGRERGYREIAEELAAYVSDLGFTHVELLPVMEHPYYPSWGYQTTAYFAPTSRFGTPQDLMHLVDVLHQAGIGVILDWVPSHFPDDEHALSFFDGTHLYEHADPRQGRHPDWDSLIFNYDRHEVRSFLLSSAHFWLDRYHVDGLRVDAVASMLY
;
A
#
# COMPACT_ATOMS: atom_id res chain seq x y z
N MET A 1 10.64 7.97 16.86
CA MET A 1 11.66 7.50 15.91
C MET A 1 12.16 8.70 15.15
N THR A 2 13.47 8.95 15.18
CA THR A 2 14.12 9.86 14.22
C THR A 2 13.86 9.35 12.79
N GLY A 3 14.00 10.18 11.76
CA GLY A 3 13.88 9.74 10.36
C GLY A 3 14.82 8.59 9.98
N PRO A 4 14.80 8.14 8.70
CA PRO A 4 15.69 7.08 8.22
C PRO A 4 17.13 7.39 8.60
N GLY A 5 17.76 6.49 9.34
CA GLY A 5 19.15 6.61 9.74
C GLY A 5 20.10 6.22 8.60
N PRO A 6 21.42 6.38 8.80
CA PRO A 6 22.41 6.00 7.78
C PRO A 6 22.32 4.55 7.31
N ASP A 7 22.03 3.61 8.22
CA ASP A 7 21.87 2.19 7.88
C ASP A 7 20.59 1.95 7.07
N ASP A 8 19.50 2.64 7.40
CA ASP A 8 18.25 2.56 6.63
C ASP A 8 18.49 3.06 5.20
N LEU A 9 19.10 4.24 5.05
CA LEU A 9 19.43 4.82 3.75
C LEU A 9 20.34 3.91 2.93
N TYR A 10 21.37 3.33 3.54
CA TYR A 10 22.26 2.37 2.88
C TYR A 10 21.48 1.14 2.36
N LEU A 11 20.56 0.59 3.16
CA LEU A 11 19.74 -0.55 2.75
C LEU A 11 18.72 -0.19 1.67
N ILE A 12 18.22 1.05 1.67
CA ILE A 12 17.35 1.57 0.61
C ILE A 12 18.11 1.61 -0.72
N ASP A 13 19.27 2.26 -0.73
CA ASP A 13 20.12 2.45 -1.92
C ASP A 13 20.59 1.10 -2.50
N ASP A 14 20.82 0.11 -1.64
CA ASP A 14 21.23 -1.24 -2.04
C ASP A 14 20.05 -2.16 -2.39
N GLY A 15 18.81 -1.69 -2.20
CA GLY A 15 17.60 -2.42 -2.54
C GLY A 15 17.32 -3.63 -1.65
N ARG A 16 17.76 -3.56 -0.39
CA ARG A 16 17.66 -4.63 0.62
C ARG A 16 16.78 -4.26 1.82
N HIS A 17 16.22 -3.05 1.85
CA HIS A 17 15.31 -2.65 2.92
C HIS A 17 13.92 -3.29 2.70
N LEU A 18 13.52 -4.21 3.59
CA LEU A 18 12.23 -4.93 3.50
C LEU A 18 11.08 -4.27 4.29
N ASP A 19 11.39 -3.21 5.03
CA ASP A 19 10.43 -2.53 5.91
C ASP A 19 10.32 -1.02 5.59
N LEU A 20 10.31 -0.65 4.30
CA LEU A 20 10.33 0.77 3.92
C LEU A 20 9.22 1.59 4.58
N HIS A 21 8.03 1.02 4.78
CA HIS A 21 6.91 1.65 5.48
C HIS A 21 7.21 2.06 6.92
N ARG A 22 8.27 1.53 7.55
CA ARG A 22 8.68 1.91 8.92
C ARG A 22 9.51 3.20 8.94
N VAL A 23 10.19 3.52 7.84
CA VAL A 23 11.17 4.63 7.76
C VAL A 23 10.75 5.72 6.78
N LEU A 24 10.02 5.36 5.72
CA LEU A 24 9.39 6.25 4.75
C LEU A 24 7.89 6.43 5.04
N GLY A 25 7.29 7.42 4.40
CA GLY A 25 5.90 7.83 4.54
C GLY A 25 5.62 8.70 5.78
N ALA A 26 4.35 8.78 6.18
CA ALA A 26 3.91 9.56 7.35
C ALA A 26 3.92 8.77 8.66
N HIS A 27 4.62 9.28 9.68
CA HIS A 27 4.79 8.64 10.99
C HIS A 27 4.52 9.61 12.12
N VAL A 28 3.51 9.30 12.92
CA VAL A 28 3.13 10.12 14.08
C VAL A 28 4.23 10.06 15.14
N LEU A 29 4.66 11.21 15.66
CA LEU A 29 5.73 11.34 16.64
C LEU A 29 5.16 11.38 18.06
N GLY A 30 5.69 10.52 18.93
CA GLY A 30 5.33 10.47 20.36
C GLY A 30 3.84 10.39 20.64
N ASP A 31 3.48 10.81 21.86
CA ASP A 31 2.10 10.96 22.34
C ASP A 31 1.63 12.42 22.27
N ASP A 32 2.57 13.38 22.38
CA ASP A 32 2.32 14.83 22.30
C ASP A 32 1.95 15.30 20.87
N GLY A 33 2.07 14.41 19.89
CA GLY A 33 1.67 14.63 18.50
C GLY A 33 2.78 15.13 17.58
N GLY A 34 2.37 15.51 16.37
CA GLY A 34 3.27 15.81 15.26
C GLY A 34 3.49 14.60 14.36
N VAL A 35 3.98 14.84 13.15
CA VAL A 35 4.17 13.82 12.11
C VAL A 35 5.47 14.07 11.39
N ARG A 36 6.28 13.02 11.26
CA ARG A 36 7.42 12.96 10.34
C ARG A 36 6.94 12.43 9.00
N PHE A 37 7.35 13.10 7.93
CA PHE A 37 7.15 12.65 6.56
C PHE A 37 8.50 12.35 5.92
N ALA A 38 8.57 11.28 5.14
CA ALA A 38 9.76 10.91 4.41
C ALA A 38 9.39 10.33 3.03
N VAL A 39 10.03 10.80 1.96
CA VAL A 39 9.72 10.35 0.58
C VAL A 39 10.99 10.25 -0.26
N TRP A 40 11.10 9.20 -1.05
CA TRP A 40 12.19 9.01 -2.01
C TRP A 40 11.86 9.74 -3.32
N ALA A 41 12.69 10.73 -3.68
CA ALA A 41 12.52 11.54 -4.88
C ALA A 41 13.89 12.13 -5.30
N PRO A 42 14.81 11.27 -5.79
CA PRO A 42 16.22 11.61 -5.98
C PRO A 42 16.44 12.78 -6.94
N ALA A 43 15.68 12.86 -8.04
CA ALA A 43 15.86 13.88 -9.07
C ALA A 43 15.04 15.15 -8.83
N ALA A 44 14.18 15.16 -7.80
CA ALA A 44 13.38 16.33 -7.46
C ALA A 44 14.26 17.55 -7.15
N ARG A 45 13.84 18.71 -7.64
CA ARG A 45 14.48 20.00 -7.34
C ARG A 45 14.06 20.54 -5.98
N ALA A 46 12.80 20.30 -5.60
CA ALA A 46 12.24 20.67 -4.31
C ALA A 46 11.07 19.74 -3.97
N VAL A 47 10.86 19.49 -2.68
CA VAL A 47 9.70 18.75 -2.17
C VAL A 47 9.13 19.49 -0.97
N SER A 48 7.81 19.61 -0.90
CA SER A 48 7.08 20.10 0.27
C SER A 48 5.99 19.11 0.65
N VAL A 49 5.70 18.99 1.95
CA VAL A 49 4.51 18.28 2.40
C VAL A 49 3.34 19.27 2.55
N VAL A 50 2.22 18.93 1.93
CA VAL A 50 1.01 19.75 1.90
C VAL A 50 -0.16 18.96 2.46
N GLY A 51 -1.05 19.58 3.22
CA GLY A 51 -2.17 18.87 3.83
C GLY A 51 -3.12 19.78 4.60
N ASP A 52 -4.05 19.17 5.33
CA ASP A 52 -5.11 19.90 6.02
C ASP A 52 -4.59 20.98 6.99
N TRP A 53 -3.48 20.72 7.69
CA TRP A 53 -2.92 21.63 8.70
C TRP A 53 -2.34 22.92 8.11
N ASN A 54 -1.97 22.91 6.83
CA ASN A 54 -1.38 24.06 6.14
C ASN A 54 -2.16 24.47 4.89
N PHE A 55 -3.44 24.09 4.81
CA PHE A 55 -4.35 24.43 3.70
C PHE A 55 -3.80 24.04 2.32
N PHE A 56 -3.04 22.94 2.27
CA PHE A 56 -2.35 22.45 1.08
C PHE A 56 -1.35 23.47 0.46
N ASP A 57 -0.79 24.39 1.25
CA ASP A 57 0.19 25.39 0.80
C ASP A 57 1.62 24.83 0.78
N PRO A 58 2.28 24.69 -0.40
CA PRO A 58 3.62 24.12 -0.53
C PRO A 58 4.74 25.01 0.05
N VAL A 59 4.47 26.26 0.41
CA VAL A 59 5.49 27.16 0.98
C VAL A 59 5.76 26.87 2.45
N THR A 60 4.79 26.29 3.15
CA THR A 60 4.76 26.27 4.63
C THR A 60 5.53 25.10 5.26
N THR A 61 5.63 23.96 4.57
CA THR A 61 6.35 22.77 5.08
C THR A 61 7.33 22.20 4.03
N PRO A 62 8.39 22.95 3.66
CA PRO A 62 9.42 22.43 2.76
C PRO A 62 10.19 21.27 3.40
N MET A 63 10.54 20.27 2.59
CA MET A 63 11.32 19.11 3.00
C MET A 63 12.81 19.34 2.72
N THR A 64 13.66 18.63 3.44
CA THR A 64 15.12 18.66 3.29
C THR A 64 15.65 17.26 3.02
N ARG A 65 16.81 17.14 2.35
CA ARG A 65 17.41 15.83 2.07
C ARG A 65 18.02 15.24 3.34
N ALA A 66 17.58 14.03 3.70
CA ALA A 66 18.14 13.27 4.81
C ALA A 66 19.59 12.91 4.48
N HIS A 67 20.53 13.33 5.34
CA HIS A 67 21.97 13.05 5.18
C HIS A 67 22.56 13.44 3.81
N GLY A 68 21.92 14.37 3.09
CA GLY A 68 22.32 14.78 1.73
C GLY A 68 22.02 13.74 0.64
N GLY A 69 21.29 12.66 0.95
CA GLY A 69 20.94 11.60 0.02
C GLY A 69 19.64 11.84 -0.76
N ASP A 70 19.01 10.74 -1.15
CA ASP A 70 17.88 10.71 -2.10
C ASP A 70 16.50 10.73 -1.46
N VAL A 71 16.45 10.70 -0.12
CA VAL A 71 15.22 10.78 0.66
C VAL A 71 15.02 12.20 1.20
N TRP A 72 13.83 12.74 0.98
CA TRP A 72 13.37 14.00 1.53
C TRP A 72 12.63 13.77 2.85
N VAL A 73 12.88 14.61 3.85
CA VAL A 73 12.26 14.54 5.18
C VAL A 73 11.75 15.90 5.64
N ALA A 74 10.63 15.88 6.35
CA ALA A 74 10.11 17.02 7.11
C ALA A 74 9.39 16.52 8.35
N GLU A 75 9.28 17.41 9.34
CA GLU A 75 8.42 17.21 10.51
C GLU A 75 7.44 18.37 10.59
N SER A 76 6.18 18.06 10.91
CA SER A 76 5.16 19.07 11.21
C SER A 76 4.64 18.84 12.62
N SER A 77 4.76 19.86 13.46
CA SER A 77 4.15 19.89 14.79
C SER A 77 2.63 20.10 14.76
N ASP A 78 2.05 20.43 13.61
CA ASP A 78 0.63 20.74 13.43
C ASP A 78 -0.13 19.60 12.71
N ALA A 79 0.58 18.72 12.01
CA ALA A 79 0.01 17.52 11.42
C ALA A 79 -0.51 16.55 12.51
N ARG A 80 -1.66 15.92 12.29
CA ARG A 80 -2.33 15.01 13.21
C ARG A 80 -2.84 13.77 12.48
N ILE A 81 -3.10 12.69 13.23
CA ILE A 81 -3.81 11.52 12.71
C ILE A 81 -5.14 11.98 12.08
N GLY A 82 -5.45 11.46 10.90
CA GLY A 82 -6.66 11.80 10.15
C GLY A 82 -6.49 12.98 9.20
N HIS A 83 -5.44 13.80 9.33
CA HIS A 83 -5.15 14.82 8.33
C HIS A 83 -4.80 14.18 7.00
N ARG A 84 -5.37 14.76 5.94
CA ARG A 84 -5.02 14.46 4.56
C ARG A 84 -3.76 15.19 4.17
N TYR A 85 -2.95 14.55 3.34
CA TYR A 85 -1.71 15.14 2.85
C TYR A 85 -1.28 14.56 1.50
N LYS A 86 -0.36 15.27 0.87
CA LYS A 86 0.34 14.93 -0.36
C LYS A 86 1.78 15.45 -0.31
N PHE A 87 2.60 14.99 -1.23
CA PHE A 87 3.90 15.60 -1.54
C PHE A 87 3.76 16.51 -2.76
N SER A 88 4.02 17.80 -2.59
CA SER A 88 4.18 18.73 -3.70
C SER A 88 5.63 18.66 -4.18
N ILE A 89 5.85 18.04 -5.33
CA ILE A 89 7.17 17.76 -5.88
C ILE A 89 7.41 18.69 -7.06
N THR A 90 8.51 19.44 -7.02
CA THR A 90 9.07 20.12 -8.20
C THR A 90 10.02 19.15 -8.88
N GLY A 91 9.59 18.58 -10.00
CA GLY A 91 10.33 17.55 -10.73
C GLY A 91 11.64 18.06 -11.34
N ALA A 92 12.45 17.12 -11.83
CA ALA A 92 13.70 17.39 -12.53
C ALA A 92 13.52 18.28 -13.78
N ASP A 93 12.34 18.22 -14.39
CA ASP A 93 11.90 19.04 -15.53
C ASP A 93 11.37 20.42 -15.13
N GLY A 94 11.16 20.66 -13.84
CA GLY A 94 10.62 21.91 -13.28
C GLY A 94 9.10 21.96 -13.18
N THR A 95 8.37 20.89 -13.56
CA THR A 95 6.94 20.80 -13.33
C THR A 95 6.64 20.61 -11.84
N VAL A 96 5.47 21.06 -11.38
CA VAL A 96 5.04 20.90 -9.99
C VAL A 96 3.78 20.06 -9.96
N VAL A 97 3.87 18.90 -9.31
CA VAL A 97 2.77 17.94 -9.18
C VAL A 97 2.55 17.61 -7.71
N GLN A 98 1.31 17.35 -7.32
CA GLN A 98 0.96 16.90 -5.97
C GLN A 98 0.65 15.40 -5.99
N HIS A 99 1.63 14.60 -5.55
CA HIS A 99 1.53 13.15 -5.48
C HIS A 99 0.97 12.68 -4.14
N ALA A 100 0.17 11.61 -4.18
CA ALA A 100 -0.08 10.78 -3.02
C ALA A 100 1.24 10.16 -2.52
N ASP A 101 1.32 9.86 -1.24
CA ASP A 101 2.46 9.16 -0.66
C ASP A 101 2.54 7.71 -1.20
N PRO A 102 3.64 7.30 -1.87
CA PRO A 102 3.84 5.92 -2.30
C PRO A 102 3.77 4.90 -1.14
N LEU A 103 4.06 5.34 0.08
CA LEU A 103 4.07 4.55 1.32
C LEU A 103 2.85 4.86 2.20
N ALA A 104 1.80 5.45 1.65
CA ALA A 104 0.56 5.69 2.38
C ALA A 104 0.01 4.39 2.96
N THR A 105 -0.32 4.40 4.26
CA THR A 105 -1.01 3.28 4.93
C THR A 105 -2.53 3.46 5.00
N ARG A 106 -3.03 4.60 4.50
CA ARG A 106 -4.45 4.95 4.41
C ARG A 106 -4.64 6.03 3.35
N CYS A 107 -5.69 5.91 2.56
CA CYS A 107 -6.04 6.86 1.49
C CYS A 107 -7.46 7.40 1.68
N GLU A 108 -7.75 8.54 1.05
CA GLU A 108 -9.12 8.99 0.82
C GLU A 108 -9.89 8.04 -0.13
N PRO A 109 -11.22 7.97 -0.01
CA PRO A 109 -12.03 7.23 -0.97
C PRO A 109 -11.98 7.84 -2.37
N PRO A 110 -11.85 7.03 -3.43
CA PRO A 110 -11.96 7.50 -4.82
C PRO A 110 -13.26 8.29 -5.05
N PRO A 111 -13.25 9.35 -5.87
CA PRO A 111 -12.16 9.78 -6.76
C PRO A 111 -11.12 10.70 -6.10
N TYR A 112 -11.19 10.91 -4.78
CA TYR A 112 -10.15 11.66 -4.07
C TYR A 112 -8.86 10.83 -3.96
N ASN A 113 -7.74 11.51 -3.74
CA ASN A 113 -6.42 10.89 -3.88
C ASN A 113 -5.38 11.46 -2.91
N ALA A 114 -5.78 12.07 -1.79
CA ALA A 114 -4.83 12.37 -0.73
C ALA A 114 -4.56 11.11 0.11
N SER A 115 -3.34 11.02 0.60
CA SER A 115 -2.98 10.09 1.66
C SER A 115 -3.49 10.62 3.00
N ILE A 116 -3.74 9.74 3.97
CA ILE A 116 -4.24 10.12 5.30
C ILE A 116 -3.21 9.70 6.34
N VAL A 117 -2.80 10.64 7.21
CA VAL A 117 -1.94 10.33 8.35
C VAL A 117 -2.62 9.29 9.23
N HIS A 118 -1.98 8.16 9.43
CA HIS A 118 -2.56 7.02 10.11
C HIS A 118 -1.57 6.37 11.07
N ARG A 119 -2.09 5.84 12.17
CA ARG A 119 -1.38 4.96 13.11
C ARG A 119 -2.35 3.84 13.46
N SER A 120 -1.99 2.60 13.18
CA SER A 120 -2.82 1.46 13.58
C SER A 120 -2.76 1.29 15.09
N THR A 121 -3.90 0.89 15.66
CA THR A 121 -4.08 0.56 17.09
C THR A 121 -4.86 -0.75 17.25
N TYR A 122 -4.85 -1.60 16.21
CA TYR A 122 -5.59 -2.86 16.21
C TYR A 122 -4.91 -3.89 17.12
N GLU A 123 -5.70 -4.59 17.93
CA GLU A 123 -5.26 -5.69 18.78
C GLU A 123 -5.76 -7.00 18.17
N TRP A 124 -4.83 -7.89 17.81
CA TRP A 124 -5.14 -9.16 17.13
C TRP A 124 -5.56 -10.27 18.11
N GLY A 125 -6.51 -11.09 17.69
CA GLY A 125 -6.96 -12.31 18.39
C GLY A 125 -6.43 -13.63 17.80
N ASP A 126 -5.53 -13.58 16.83
CA ASP A 126 -5.13 -14.70 15.98
C ASP A 126 -3.84 -15.43 16.41
N GLY A 127 -3.32 -15.18 17.60
CA GLY A 127 -2.02 -15.74 18.03
C GLY A 127 -1.91 -17.27 17.88
N SER A 128 -2.99 -18.01 18.20
CA SER A 128 -3.01 -19.47 18.03
C SER A 128 -2.97 -19.95 16.57
N TRP A 129 -3.45 -19.12 15.64
CA TRP A 129 -3.35 -19.37 14.20
C TRP A 129 -1.92 -19.20 13.72
N LEU A 130 -1.29 -18.08 14.08
CA LEU A 130 0.10 -17.78 13.71
C LEU A 130 1.09 -18.81 14.26
N ASP A 131 0.92 -19.25 15.50
CA ASP A 131 1.75 -20.29 16.12
C ASP A 131 1.66 -21.62 15.33
N ARG A 132 0.44 -22.00 14.91
CA ARG A 132 0.22 -23.21 14.10
C ARG A 132 0.85 -23.04 12.72
N ARG A 133 0.59 -21.94 12.03
CA ARG A 133 1.14 -21.64 10.70
C ARG A 133 2.67 -21.72 10.69
N ALA A 134 3.32 -21.17 11.72
CA ALA A 134 4.78 -21.21 11.84
C ALA A 134 5.35 -22.61 12.12
N ALA A 135 4.56 -23.50 12.74
CA ALA A 135 4.95 -24.87 13.05
C ALA A 135 4.58 -25.88 11.95
N SER A 136 3.77 -25.47 10.97
CA SER A 136 3.26 -26.30 9.88
C SER A 136 4.11 -26.21 8.62
N ASP A 137 4.02 -27.25 7.78
CA ASP A 137 4.50 -27.22 6.39
C ASP A 137 3.29 -27.10 5.46
N PRO A 138 3.06 -25.95 4.80
CA PRO A 138 1.87 -25.74 3.98
C PRO A 138 1.80 -26.71 2.79
N TRP A 139 2.92 -27.26 2.31
CA TRP A 139 2.95 -28.24 1.22
C TRP A 139 2.43 -29.61 1.62
N SER A 140 2.37 -29.87 2.93
CA SER A 140 1.91 -31.13 3.52
C SER A 140 0.47 -31.04 4.05
N GLU A 141 -0.19 -29.89 3.89
CA GLU A 141 -1.55 -29.64 4.36
C GLU A 141 -2.54 -29.49 3.20
N PRO A 142 -3.85 -29.76 3.41
CA PRO A 142 -4.85 -29.53 2.38
C PRO A 142 -5.00 -28.04 2.08
N ILE A 143 -4.95 -27.68 0.79
CA ILE A 143 -5.22 -26.33 0.30
C ILE A 143 -6.39 -26.39 -0.67
N SER A 144 -7.51 -25.84 -0.23
CA SER A 144 -8.72 -25.55 -1.02
C SER A 144 -9.10 -24.09 -0.81
N ILE A 145 -9.14 -23.34 -1.91
CA ILE A 145 -9.23 -21.87 -1.93
C ILE A 145 -10.60 -21.44 -2.47
N TYR A 146 -11.23 -20.48 -1.78
CA TYR A 146 -12.41 -19.76 -2.25
C TYR A 146 -11.99 -18.34 -2.67
N GLU A 147 -11.93 -18.09 -3.99
CA GLU A 147 -11.55 -16.78 -4.55
C GLU A 147 -12.71 -15.77 -4.45
N VAL A 148 -12.42 -14.55 -3.98
CA VAL A 148 -13.43 -13.54 -3.63
C VAL A 148 -13.01 -12.15 -4.11
N HIS A 149 -13.90 -11.50 -4.87
CA HIS A 149 -13.89 -10.05 -5.02
C HIS A 149 -14.83 -9.40 -3.99
N LEU A 150 -14.25 -8.71 -3.00
CA LEU A 150 -14.99 -8.18 -1.84
C LEU A 150 -16.16 -7.28 -2.23
N GLY A 151 -15.94 -6.39 -3.21
CA GLY A 151 -16.96 -5.44 -3.65
C GLY A 151 -18.16 -6.08 -4.35
N SER A 152 -18.10 -7.35 -4.76
CA SER A 152 -19.19 -8.01 -5.49
C SER A 152 -19.66 -9.33 -4.90
N TRP A 153 -19.03 -9.82 -3.82
CA TRP A 153 -19.36 -11.12 -3.23
C TRP A 153 -20.81 -11.19 -2.73
N ARG A 154 -21.21 -10.25 -1.87
CA ARG A 154 -22.60 -10.14 -1.43
C ARG A 154 -23.01 -8.68 -1.22
N ARG A 155 -24.10 -8.29 -1.90
CA ARG A 155 -24.73 -6.97 -1.76
C ARG A 155 -25.77 -6.98 -0.64
N ASP A 156 -25.99 -5.83 -0.03
CA ASP A 156 -27.11 -5.62 0.89
C ASP A 156 -28.43 -5.69 0.11
N PRO A 157 -29.37 -6.61 0.41
CA PRO A 157 -30.65 -6.68 -0.29
C PRO A 157 -31.50 -5.41 -0.14
N SER A 158 -31.30 -4.65 0.95
CA SER A 158 -32.01 -3.40 1.22
C SER A 158 -31.38 -2.19 0.54
N ASP A 159 -30.10 -2.27 0.16
CA ASP A 159 -29.38 -1.26 -0.62
C ASP A 159 -28.38 -1.91 -1.58
N PRO A 160 -28.84 -2.41 -2.75
CA PRO A 160 -27.97 -3.11 -3.69
C PRO A 160 -26.86 -2.25 -4.29
N GLY A 161 -27.00 -0.92 -4.23
CA GLY A 161 -26.00 0.03 -4.71
C GLY A 161 -24.82 0.20 -3.75
N ARG A 162 -25.01 -0.16 -2.48
CA ARG A 162 -23.98 -0.06 -1.43
C ARG A 162 -23.05 -1.26 -1.46
N GLU A 163 -21.77 -0.99 -1.26
CA GLU A 163 -20.75 -2.01 -0.98
C GLU A 163 -20.74 -2.30 0.51
N ARG A 164 -20.62 -3.58 0.87
CA ARG A 164 -20.47 -3.97 2.28
C ARG A 164 -19.01 -3.80 2.69
N GLY A 165 -18.78 -3.21 3.85
CA GLY A 165 -17.45 -3.00 4.39
C GLY A 165 -16.82 -4.27 4.93
N TYR A 166 -15.50 -4.24 5.21
CA TYR A 166 -14.73 -5.38 5.70
C TYR A 166 -15.34 -6.01 6.97
N ARG A 167 -15.79 -5.18 7.92
CA ARG A 167 -16.46 -5.65 9.14
C ARG A 167 -17.80 -6.32 8.87
N GLU A 168 -18.57 -5.81 7.92
CA GLU A 168 -19.91 -6.34 7.65
C GLU A 168 -19.86 -7.72 7.00
N ILE A 169 -18.78 -8.04 6.28
CA ILE A 169 -18.62 -9.32 5.58
C ILE A 169 -17.88 -10.36 6.41
N ALA A 170 -17.15 -9.98 7.47
CA ALA A 170 -16.17 -10.83 8.12
C ALA A 170 -16.75 -12.12 8.68
N GLU A 171 -17.74 -12.02 9.58
CA GLU A 171 -18.33 -13.19 10.23
C GLU A 171 -19.12 -14.04 9.24
N GLU A 172 -19.73 -13.40 8.25
CA GLU A 172 -20.53 -14.08 7.25
C GLU A 172 -19.68 -14.86 6.24
N LEU A 173 -18.58 -14.25 5.78
CA LEU A 173 -17.63 -14.90 4.88
C LEU A 173 -16.97 -16.09 5.59
N ALA A 174 -16.52 -15.89 6.84
CA ALA A 174 -15.92 -16.96 7.64
C ALA A 174 -16.89 -18.14 7.82
N ALA A 175 -18.15 -17.89 8.19
CA ALA A 175 -19.16 -18.93 8.33
C ALA A 175 -19.44 -19.64 7.01
N TYR A 176 -19.59 -18.89 5.91
CA TYR A 176 -19.90 -19.44 4.59
C TYR A 176 -18.78 -20.33 4.04
N VAL A 177 -17.54 -19.87 4.14
CA VAL A 177 -16.34 -20.60 3.69
C VAL A 177 -16.11 -21.85 4.55
N SER A 178 -16.33 -21.74 5.86
CA SER A 178 -16.24 -22.87 6.79
C SER A 178 -17.28 -23.95 6.50
N ASP A 179 -18.55 -23.57 6.26
CA ASP A 179 -19.65 -24.50 5.97
C ASP A 179 -19.40 -25.29 4.67
N LEU A 180 -18.77 -24.64 3.68
CA LEU A 180 -18.37 -25.27 2.42
C LEU A 180 -17.08 -26.10 2.51
N GLY A 181 -16.34 -26.02 3.63
CA GLY A 181 -15.12 -26.79 3.87
C GLY A 181 -13.88 -26.28 3.12
N PHE A 182 -13.85 -25.00 2.74
CA PHE A 182 -12.62 -24.38 2.22
C PHE A 182 -11.64 -24.09 3.36
N THR A 183 -10.35 -24.12 3.01
CA THR A 183 -9.24 -23.88 3.96
C THR A 183 -8.72 -22.46 3.91
N HIS A 184 -8.90 -21.78 2.77
CA HIS A 184 -8.36 -20.47 2.50
C HIS A 184 -9.38 -19.63 1.72
N VAL A 185 -9.32 -18.32 1.92
CA VAL A 185 -9.91 -17.31 1.03
C VAL A 185 -8.77 -16.65 0.27
N GLU A 186 -8.91 -16.53 -1.05
CA GLU A 186 -8.04 -15.68 -1.87
C GLU A 186 -8.82 -14.42 -2.22
N LEU A 187 -8.29 -13.27 -1.84
CA LEU A 187 -8.90 -11.98 -2.13
C LEU A 187 -8.27 -11.41 -3.40
N LEU A 188 -9.10 -11.01 -4.36
CA LEU A 188 -8.67 -10.09 -5.42
C LEU A 188 -8.05 -8.82 -4.79
N PRO A 189 -7.22 -8.05 -5.54
CA PRO A 189 -6.36 -7.03 -4.93
C PRO A 189 -7.12 -6.06 -4.04
N VAL A 190 -6.72 -6.04 -2.76
CA VAL A 190 -7.31 -5.17 -1.73
C VAL A 190 -6.57 -3.85 -1.58
N MET A 191 -5.46 -3.65 -2.29
CA MET A 191 -4.69 -2.40 -2.31
C MET A 191 -5.51 -1.25 -2.90
N GLU A 192 -5.21 -0.01 -2.53
CA GLU A 192 -5.96 1.15 -3.05
C GLU A 192 -5.75 1.31 -4.56
N HIS A 193 -6.86 1.50 -5.28
CA HIS A 193 -6.92 1.59 -6.73
C HIS A 193 -8.02 2.57 -7.15
N PRO A 194 -7.78 3.49 -8.09
CA PRO A 194 -8.75 4.54 -8.44
C PRO A 194 -9.90 3.99 -9.29
N TYR A 195 -9.61 3.06 -10.21
CA TYR A 195 -10.58 2.56 -11.18
C TYR A 195 -11.19 1.23 -10.75
N TYR A 196 -12.43 1.26 -10.24
CA TYR A 196 -13.12 0.08 -9.71
C TYR A 196 -13.27 -1.09 -10.73
N PRO A 197 -13.56 -0.86 -12.03
CA PRO A 197 -13.62 -1.93 -13.02
C PRO A 197 -12.28 -2.62 -13.32
N SER A 198 -11.15 -2.13 -12.80
CA SER A 198 -9.88 -2.87 -12.83
C SER A 198 -9.87 -4.09 -11.90
N TRP A 199 -10.89 -4.23 -11.04
CA TRP A 199 -10.98 -5.24 -9.97
C TRP A 199 -9.81 -5.22 -8.99
N GLY A 200 -9.09 -4.09 -8.92
CA GLY A 200 -7.92 -3.90 -8.07
C GLY A 200 -6.57 -4.01 -8.80
N TYR A 201 -6.53 -4.56 -10.01
CA TYR A 201 -5.28 -4.79 -10.75
C TYR A 201 -4.60 -3.51 -11.28
N GLN A 202 -5.22 -2.34 -11.14
CA GLN A 202 -4.58 -1.04 -11.40
C GLN A 202 -4.35 -0.31 -10.07
N THR A 203 -3.42 -0.82 -9.27
CA THR A 203 -3.08 -0.32 -7.93
C THR A 203 -2.28 0.98 -7.97
N THR A 204 -2.62 1.94 -7.09
CA THR A 204 -1.85 3.18 -6.91
C THR A 204 -1.26 3.34 -5.51
N ALA A 205 -1.82 2.70 -4.47
CA ALA A 205 -1.23 2.68 -3.12
C ALA A 205 -1.01 1.25 -2.63
N TYR A 206 0.25 0.82 -2.66
CA TYR A 206 0.68 -0.55 -2.40
C TYR A 206 0.69 -0.94 -0.91
N PHE A 207 0.62 0.05 -0.02
CA PHE A 207 0.71 -0.09 1.44
C PHE A 207 -0.59 0.29 2.16
N ALA A 208 -1.66 0.58 1.42
CA ALA A 208 -2.96 0.90 1.99
C ALA A 208 -4.02 -0.05 1.43
N PRO A 209 -4.90 -0.62 2.28
CA PRO A 209 -6.09 -1.26 1.78
C PRO A 209 -7.04 -0.21 1.20
N THR A 210 -7.82 -0.61 0.20
CA THR A 210 -8.81 0.28 -0.41
C THR A 210 -9.79 0.74 0.65
N SER A 211 -10.00 2.06 0.65
CA SER A 211 -10.88 2.75 1.57
C SER A 211 -12.37 2.54 1.27
N ARG A 212 -12.70 1.94 0.12
CA ARG A 212 -14.08 1.59 -0.30
C ARG A 212 -14.83 0.77 0.76
N PHE A 213 -14.13 -0.15 1.42
CA PHE A 213 -14.75 -1.10 2.35
C PHE A 213 -14.50 -0.74 3.82
N GLY A 214 -13.84 0.39 4.12
CA GLY A 214 -13.60 0.85 5.48
C GLY A 214 -12.15 1.26 5.75
N THR A 215 -11.77 1.16 7.01
CA THR A 215 -10.44 1.55 7.51
C THR A 215 -9.43 0.41 7.42
N PRO A 216 -8.12 0.69 7.50
CA PRO A 216 -7.07 -0.32 7.71
C PRO A 216 -7.41 -1.37 8.78
N GLN A 217 -7.91 -0.94 9.94
CA GLN A 217 -8.27 -1.85 11.03
C GLN A 217 -9.51 -2.70 10.73
N ASP A 218 -10.37 -2.28 9.81
CA ASP A 218 -11.52 -3.08 9.41
C ASP A 218 -11.10 -4.26 8.54
N LEU A 219 -10.06 -4.10 7.69
CA LEU A 219 -9.44 -5.23 7.00
C LEU A 219 -8.68 -6.14 7.98
N MET A 220 -7.98 -5.58 8.98
CA MET A 220 -7.36 -6.38 10.04
C MET A 220 -8.41 -7.24 10.77
N HIS A 221 -9.58 -6.66 11.09
CA HIS A 221 -10.72 -7.40 11.67
C HIS A 221 -11.19 -8.55 10.77
N LEU A 222 -11.31 -8.33 9.46
CA LEU A 222 -11.68 -9.39 8.53
C LEU A 222 -10.69 -10.56 8.57
N VAL A 223 -9.39 -10.27 8.50
CA VAL A 223 -8.34 -11.29 8.55
C VAL A 223 -8.36 -12.03 9.90
N ASP A 224 -8.47 -11.31 11.00
CA ASP A 224 -8.51 -11.86 12.35
C ASP A 224 -9.71 -12.82 12.55
N VAL A 225 -10.89 -12.44 12.06
CA VAL A 225 -12.09 -13.29 12.09
C VAL A 225 -11.90 -14.56 11.26
N LEU A 226 -11.27 -14.47 10.09
CA LEU A 226 -10.96 -15.64 9.25
C LEU A 226 -9.98 -16.58 9.95
N HIS A 227 -8.90 -16.04 10.54
CA HIS A 227 -7.92 -16.83 11.31
C HIS A 227 -8.54 -17.52 12.53
N GLN A 228 -9.40 -16.82 13.27
CA GLN A 228 -10.13 -17.39 14.41
C GLN A 228 -11.12 -18.49 13.98
N ALA A 229 -11.61 -18.46 12.74
CA ALA A 229 -12.40 -19.53 12.14
C ALA A 229 -11.55 -20.65 11.52
N GLY A 230 -10.22 -20.55 11.56
CA GLY A 230 -9.31 -21.55 10.99
C GLY A 230 -9.18 -21.45 9.46
N ILE A 231 -9.43 -20.27 8.88
CA ILE A 231 -9.35 -19.99 7.44
C ILE A 231 -8.15 -19.10 7.17
N GLY A 232 -7.28 -19.53 6.27
CA GLY A 232 -6.15 -18.69 5.83
C GLY A 232 -6.55 -17.64 4.80
N VAL A 233 -5.78 -16.56 4.71
CA VAL A 233 -6.01 -15.44 3.79
C VAL A 233 -4.85 -15.30 2.80
N ILE A 234 -5.17 -15.39 1.52
CA ILE A 234 -4.23 -15.12 0.42
C ILE A 234 -4.65 -13.80 -0.23
N LEU A 235 -3.70 -12.95 -0.58
CA LEU A 235 -3.97 -11.74 -1.35
C LEU A 235 -3.40 -11.84 -2.76
N ASP A 236 -4.18 -11.40 -3.74
CA ASP A 236 -3.63 -11.00 -5.02
C ASP A 236 -2.77 -9.75 -4.84
N TRP A 237 -1.49 -9.86 -5.19
CA TRP A 237 -0.51 -8.79 -5.15
C TRP A 237 -0.03 -8.50 -6.58
N VAL A 238 0.07 -7.20 -6.91
CA VAL A 238 0.21 -6.74 -8.31
C VAL A 238 1.55 -6.01 -8.55
N PRO A 239 2.69 -6.73 -8.55
CA PRO A 239 4.01 -6.15 -8.79
C PRO A 239 4.35 -5.99 -10.28
N SER A 240 3.45 -6.39 -11.18
CA SER A 240 3.70 -6.46 -12.62
C SER A 240 3.58 -5.11 -13.33
N HIS A 241 2.70 -4.23 -12.87
CA HIS A 241 2.50 -2.91 -13.45
C HIS A 241 1.74 -1.98 -12.49
N PHE A 242 1.66 -0.70 -12.86
CA PHE A 242 0.83 0.32 -12.21
C PHE A 242 0.24 1.28 -13.25
N PRO A 243 -0.89 1.96 -13.00
CA PRO A 243 -1.49 2.88 -13.97
C PRO A 243 -0.70 4.20 -14.05
N ASP A 244 -0.93 4.98 -15.11
CA ASP A 244 -0.22 6.25 -15.38
C ASP A 244 -0.86 7.48 -14.71
N ASP A 245 -1.75 7.27 -13.73
CA ASP A 245 -2.36 8.32 -12.90
C ASP A 245 -1.29 9.29 -12.35
N GLU A 246 -1.36 10.57 -12.75
CA GLU A 246 -0.38 11.62 -12.40
C GLU A 246 -0.20 11.78 -10.88
N HIS A 247 -1.25 11.54 -10.09
CA HIS A 247 -1.19 11.66 -8.64
C HIS A 247 -0.43 10.51 -7.96
N ALA A 248 -0.12 9.43 -8.66
CA ALA A 248 0.48 8.21 -8.12
C ALA A 248 1.99 8.16 -8.44
N LEU A 249 2.48 7.04 -8.97
CA LEU A 249 3.92 6.74 -9.15
C LEU A 249 4.48 7.20 -10.50
N SER A 250 3.62 7.53 -11.48
CA SER A 250 4.02 7.93 -12.82
C SER A 250 4.88 9.20 -12.78
N PHE A 251 6.07 9.15 -13.38
CA PHE A 251 6.97 10.30 -13.53
C PHE A 251 7.24 11.08 -12.23
N PHE A 252 7.30 10.35 -11.11
CA PHE A 252 7.13 10.86 -9.75
C PHE A 252 8.01 12.05 -9.34
N ASP A 253 9.25 12.11 -9.81
CA ASP A 253 10.20 13.18 -9.50
C ASP A 253 10.62 13.99 -10.74
N GLY A 254 9.78 13.96 -11.78
CA GLY A 254 10.08 14.54 -13.09
C GLY A 254 11.02 13.67 -13.94
N THR A 255 11.18 12.39 -13.57
CA THR A 255 11.90 11.36 -14.33
C THR A 255 11.15 10.03 -14.28
N HIS A 256 11.54 9.08 -15.13
CA HIS A 256 11.09 7.68 -15.03
C HIS A 256 11.71 7.02 -13.79
N LEU A 257 11.09 7.25 -12.64
CA LEU A 257 11.59 6.86 -11.33
C LEU A 257 11.24 5.41 -11.01
N TYR A 258 9.93 5.11 -10.99
CA TYR A 258 9.40 3.78 -10.68
C TYR A 258 9.29 2.92 -11.93
N GLU A 259 8.91 3.52 -13.06
CA GLU A 259 8.83 2.87 -14.36
C GLU A 259 10.18 2.88 -15.10
N HIS A 260 10.35 1.94 -16.04
CA HIS A 260 11.53 1.92 -16.89
C HIS A 260 11.47 3.01 -17.97
N ALA A 261 12.57 3.74 -18.20
CA ALA A 261 12.61 4.86 -19.15
C ALA A 261 12.49 4.44 -20.63
N ASP A 262 12.93 3.24 -20.98
CA ASP A 262 12.70 2.65 -22.30
C ASP A 262 11.25 2.15 -22.40
N PRO A 263 10.39 2.72 -23.26
CA PRO A 263 8.98 2.34 -23.35
C PRO A 263 8.76 0.87 -23.76
N ARG A 264 9.75 0.22 -24.38
CA ARG A 264 9.69 -1.21 -24.71
C ARG A 264 9.73 -2.11 -23.49
N GLN A 265 10.18 -1.57 -22.36
CA GLN A 265 10.30 -2.26 -21.07
C GLN A 265 9.46 -1.57 -19.98
N GLY A 266 9.07 -0.32 -20.20
CA GLY A 266 8.38 0.52 -19.21
C GLY A 266 6.88 0.66 -19.42
N ARG A 267 6.29 0.04 -20.46
CA ARG A 267 4.86 0.14 -20.74
C ARG A 267 4.28 -1.16 -21.25
N HIS A 268 3.13 -1.56 -20.71
CA HIS A 268 2.40 -2.73 -21.16
C HIS A 268 1.58 -2.37 -22.41
N PRO A 269 1.82 -2.99 -23.58
CA PRO A 269 1.21 -2.57 -24.84
C PRO A 269 -0.31 -2.77 -24.87
N ASP A 270 -0.81 -3.81 -24.20
CA ASP A 270 -2.23 -4.19 -24.24
C ASP A 270 -3.07 -3.58 -23.13
N TRP A 271 -2.44 -3.10 -22.05
CA TRP A 271 -3.14 -2.66 -20.82
C TRP A 271 -3.02 -1.16 -20.55
N ASP A 272 -2.23 -0.47 -21.36
CA ASP A 272 -1.99 0.98 -21.25
C ASP A 272 -1.47 1.39 -19.85
N SER A 273 -0.66 0.53 -19.23
CA SER A 273 -0.08 0.70 -17.89
C SER A 273 1.45 0.76 -17.93
N LEU A 274 2.06 1.27 -16.86
CA LEU A 274 3.51 1.38 -16.70
C LEU A 274 4.08 0.14 -16.01
N ILE A 275 5.26 -0.29 -16.44
CA ILE A 275 5.98 -1.44 -15.90
C ILE A 275 7.10 -0.94 -14.98
N PHE A 276 7.19 -1.53 -13.78
CA PHE A 276 8.23 -1.20 -12.82
C PHE A 276 9.63 -1.47 -13.37
N ASN A 277 10.58 -0.58 -13.05
CA ASN A 277 11.99 -0.78 -13.32
C ASN A 277 12.61 -1.73 -12.29
N TYR A 278 12.49 -3.05 -12.51
CA TYR A 278 12.99 -4.07 -11.60
C TYR A 278 14.52 -4.05 -11.40
N ASP A 279 15.27 -3.47 -12.34
CA ASP A 279 16.72 -3.31 -12.25
C ASP A 279 17.12 -2.26 -11.20
N ARG A 280 16.22 -1.33 -10.89
CA ARG A 280 16.46 -0.27 -9.91
C ARG A 280 16.30 -0.79 -8.50
N HIS A 281 17.34 -0.60 -7.69
CA HIS A 281 17.44 -1.14 -6.34
C HIS A 281 16.29 -0.71 -5.44
N GLU A 282 16.00 0.58 -5.41
CA GLU A 282 14.98 1.17 -4.55
C GLU A 282 13.57 0.76 -4.98
N VAL A 283 13.33 0.57 -6.29
CA VAL A 283 12.07 0.04 -6.83
C VAL A 283 11.88 -1.43 -6.43
N ARG A 284 12.92 -2.24 -6.52
CA ARG A 284 12.90 -3.61 -5.99
C ARG A 284 12.63 -3.61 -4.48
N SER A 285 13.27 -2.71 -3.73
CA SER A 285 13.03 -2.54 -2.30
C SER A 285 11.58 -2.15 -1.99
N PHE A 286 10.99 -1.25 -2.78
CA PHE A 286 9.58 -0.84 -2.69
C PHE A 286 8.64 -2.04 -2.85
N LEU A 287 8.83 -2.82 -3.91
CA LEU A 287 7.99 -4.00 -4.17
C LEU A 287 8.16 -5.06 -3.08
N LEU A 288 9.39 -5.43 -2.73
CA LEU A 288 9.64 -6.41 -1.67
C LEU A 288 9.10 -5.95 -0.31
N SER A 289 9.22 -4.66 0.00
CA SER A 289 8.61 -4.09 1.21
C SER A 289 7.09 -4.14 1.17
N SER A 290 6.46 -3.91 0.01
CA SER A 290 5.00 -4.02 -0.10
C SER A 290 4.51 -5.44 0.13
N ALA A 291 5.20 -6.45 -0.41
CA ALA A 291 4.88 -7.85 -0.14
C ALA A 291 5.03 -8.19 1.35
N HIS A 292 6.17 -7.80 1.96
CA HIS A 292 6.41 -8.01 3.37
C HIS A 292 5.39 -7.29 4.26
N PHE A 293 4.98 -6.07 3.89
CA PHE A 293 4.01 -5.27 4.62
C PHE A 293 2.70 -5.99 4.85
N TRP A 294 2.15 -6.68 3.85
CA TRP A 294 0.90 -7.41 4.00
C TRP A 294 1.05 -8.63 4.93
N LEU A 295 2.18 -9.33 4.86
CA LEU A 295 2.49 -10.46 5.73
C LEU A 295 2.72 -10.02 7.19
N ASP A 296 3.46 -8.92 7.41
CA ASP A 296 3.83 -8.39 8.72
C ASP A 296 2.69 -7.63 9.40
N ARG A 297 2.01 -6.70 8.68
CA ARG A 297 1.04 -5.77 9.28
C ARG A 297 -0.40 -6.26 9.23
N TYR A 298 -0.73 -7.10 8.25
CA TYR A 298 -2.08 -7.62 8.03
C TYR A 298 -2.18 -9.13 8.24
N HIS A 299 -1.09 -9.78 8.63
CA HIS A 299 -1.01 -11.21 8.98
C HIS A 299 -1.43 -12.19 7.87
N VAL A 300 -1.56 -11.74 6.62
CA VAL A 300 -1.99 -12.62 5.52
C VAL A 300 -1.03 -13.80 5.36
N ASP A 301 -1.54 -14.93 4.89
CA ASP A 301 -0.84 -16.22 4.88
C ASP A 301 -0.13 -16.51 3.56
N GLY A 302 -0.49 -15.77 2.50
CA GLY A 302 0.12 -15.95 1.19
C GLY A 302 -0.15 -14.78 0.25
N LEU A 303 0.63 -14.73 -0.82
CA LEU A 303 0.45 -13.79 -1.92
C LEU A 303 0.37 -14.56 -3.23
N ARG A 304 -0.60 -14.23 -4.07
CA ARG A 304 -0.71 -14.72 -5.45
C ARG A 304 -0.35 -13.57 -6.40
N VAL A 305 0.48 -13.86 -7.39
CA VAL A 305 0.92 -12.89 -8.41
C VAL A 305 0.23 -13.24 -9.71
N ASP A 306 -0.61 -12.34 -10.21
CA ASP A 306 -1.21 -12.49 -11.54
C ASP A 306 -0.21 -12.17 -12.66
N ALA A 307 -0.45 -12.79 -13.82
CA ALA A 307 0.23 -12.49 -15.07
C ALA A 307 1.77 -12.44 -15.03
N VAL A 308 2.42 -13.32 -14.26
CA VAL A 308 3.90 -13.39 -14.12
C VAL A 308 4.63 -13.39 -15.48
N ALA A 309 4.02 -13.92 -16.55
CA ALA A 309 4.59 -13.87 -17.89
C ALA A 309 4.89 -12.43 -18.37
N SER A 310 4.09 -11.43 -18.00
CA SER A 310 4.32 -10.02 -18.36
C SER A 310 5.52 -9.39 -17.64
N MET A 311 5.99 -10.02 -16.56
CA MET A 311 7.22 -9.61 -15.86
C MET A 311 8.46 -10.30 -16.44
N LEU A 312 8.29 -11.48 -17.07
CA LEU A 312 9.39 -12.29 -17.58
C LEU A 312 9.76 -11.96 -19.03
N TYR A 313 8.84 -11.38 -19.81
CA TYR A 313 8.97 -11.19 -21.26
C TYR A 313 8.54 -9.81 -21.73
#